data_AF-A0A932D624-F1
#
_entry.id   AF-A0A932D624-F1
#
_cell.length_a   1.000
_cell.length_b   1.000
_cell.length_c   1.000
_cell.angle_alpha   90.00
_cell.angle_beta   90.00
_cell.angle_gamma   90.00
#
_symmetry.space_group_name_H-M   'P 1'
#
loop_
_entity.id
_entity.type
_entity.pdbx_description
1 polymer ?
#
loop_
_entity_poly.entity_id
_entity_poly.type
_entity_poly.pdbx_seq_one_letter_code
_entity_poly.pdbx_strand_id
1 'polypeptide(L)'
;MTIHWLLFLVAAVLLSVPAFLPPTMNRRLSQGRRIFPPTVFGMLRAWPNWLDVARAGAGTYLLTGPALTVDPQAVGAEFTALCVRFGVLVLGLLIQTVRFKTEVVFLSPIFYLCGLTLVLPGYEVGGFAVFVGWLFAAGGKNPAYQLPAMGVAAAAGGYFLSGLNLPLMMAVALIFVPPVLGQLFRKPLVFVAEQRETA
;
A
#
# COMPACT_ATOMS: atom_id res chain seq x y z
N MET A 1 14.70 -2.74 22.92
CA MET A 1 14.42 -2.23 21.56
C MET A 1 15.44 -1.16 21.25
N THR A 2 16.13 -1.26 20.12
CA THR A 2 17.12 -0.28 19.68
C THR A 2 16.63 0.33 18.37
N ILE A 3 16.63 1.67 18.30
CA ILE A 3 16.18 2.40 17.12
C ILE A 3 17.41 2.95 16.41
N HIS A 4 17.63 2.51 15.17
CA HIS A 4 18.64 3.10 14.29
C HIS A 4 18.02 4.33 13.62
N TRP A 5 18.09 5.48 14.31
CA TRP A 5 17.36 6.70 13.93
C TRP A 5 17.52 7.11 12.46
N LEU A 6 18.72 7.00 11.88
CA LEU A 6 18.94 7.31 10.47
C LEU A 6 18.10 6.41 9.55
N LEU A 7 18.15 5.09 9.73
CA LEU A 7 17.38 4.13 8.94
C LEU A 7 15.88 4.27 9.19
N PHE A 8 15.49 4.57 10.43
CA PHE A 8 14.10 4.83 10.79
C PHE A 8 13.55 6.06 10.07
N LEU A 9 14.31 7.17 10.04
CA LEU A 9 13.92 8.37 9.30
C LEU A 9 13.84 8.11 7.79
N VAL A 10 14.81 7.38 7.22
CA VAL A 10 14.77 6.98 5.81
C VAL A 10 13.52 6.13 5.52
N ALA A 11 13.21 5.15 6.37
CA ALA A 11 12.01 4.33 6.25
C ALA A 11 10.73 5.17 6.34
N ALA A 12 10.65 6.08 7.33
CA ALA A 12 9.50 6.95 7.52
C ALA A 12 9.28 7.89 6.33
N VAL A 13 10.34 8.48 5.77
CA VAL A 13 10.30 9.29 4.55
C VAL A 13 9.85 8.45 3.36
N LEU A 14 10.47 7.28 3.17
CA LEU A 14 10.11 6.35 2.11
C LEU A 14 8.69 5.83 2.22
N LEU A 15 8.05 5.81 3.40
CA LEU A 15 6.64 5.38 3.52
C LEU A 15 5.67 6.56 3.42
N SER A 16 6.05 7.73 3.93
CA SER A 16 5.17 8.89 4.06
C SER A 16 5.17 9.82 2.86
N VAL A 17 6.29 9.95 2.13
CA VAL A 17 6.36 10.85 0.98
C VAL A 17 5.52 10.29 -0.16
N PRO A 18 4.50 11.01 -0.65
CA PRO A 18 3.65 10.48 -1.70
C PRO A 18 4.37 10.28 -3.02
N ALA A 19 4.04 9.19 -3.72
CA ALA A 19 4.53 8.96 -5.07
C ALA A 19 4.11 10.12 -5.98
N PHE A 20 4.99 10.45 -6.92
CA PHE A 20 4.80 11.57 -7.82
C PHE A 20 3.56 11.35 -8.69
N LEU A 21 2.56 12.23 -8.55
CA LEU A 21 1.39 12.22 -9.41
C LEU A 21 1.73 12.95 -10.71
N PRO A 22 1.37 12.41 -11.89
CA PRO A 22 1.52 13.13 -13.15
C PRO A 22 0.84 14.52 -13.08
N PRO A 23 1.46 15.59 -13.61
CA PRO A 23 0.93 16.95 -13.53
C PRO A 23 -0.50 17.06 -14.07
N THR A 24 -0.82 16.31 -15.12
CA THR A 24 -2.15 16.24 -15.75
C THR A 24 -3.21 15.72 -14.77
N MET A 25 -2.88 14.71 -13.98
CA MET A 25 -3.78 14.13 -12.99
C MET A 25 -3.93 15.04 -11.77
N ASN A 26 -2.84 15.66 -11.31
CA ASN A 26 -2.90 16.64 -10.23
C ASN A 26 -3.81 17.84 -10.60
N ARG A 27 -3.71 18.32 -11.86
CA ARG A 27 -4.60 19.36 -12.40
C ARG A 27 -6.06 18.92 -12.44
N ARG A 28 -6.35 17.70 -12.92
CA ARG A 28 -7.73 17.17 -12.96
C ARG A 28 -8.33 16.98 -11.57
N LEU A 29 -7.55 16.47 -10.62
CA LEU A 29 -7.95 16.36 -9.20
C LEU A 29 -8.26 17.74 -8.61
N SER A 30 -7.46 18.76 -8.90
CA SER A 30 -7.74 20.14 -8.45
C SER A 30 -8.98 20.76 -9.12
N GLN A 31 -9.35 20.30 -10.32
CA GLN A 31 -10.49 20.81 -11.09
C GLN A 31 -11.80 20.06 -10.82
N GLY A 32 -11.81 19.06 -9.92
CA GLY A 32 -13.00 18.24 -9.64
C GLY A 32 -13.55 17.49 -10.85
N ARG A 33 -12.75 17.33 -11.93
CA ARG A 33 -13.20 16.65 -13.15
C ARG A 33 -13.32 15.15 -12.91
N ARG A 34 -14.37 14.53 -13.47
CA ARG A 34 -14.53 13.07 -13.47
C ARG A 34 -13.27 12.41 -14.03
N ILE A 35 -12.64 11.58 -13.21
CA ILE A 35 -11.52 10.75 -13.62
C ILE A 35 -12.12 9.56 -14.33
N PHE A 36 -11.80 9.39 -15.62
CA PHE A 36 -12.27 8.26 -16.42
C PHE A 36 -11.88 6.93 -15.76
N PRO A 37 -12.64 5.85 -16.01
CA PRO A 37 -12.32 4.54 -15.46
C PRO A 37 -10.89 4.15 -15.88
N PRO A 38 -9.99 3.97 -14.89
CA PRO A 38 -8.61 3.59 -15.18
C PRO A 38 -8.59 2.17 -15.71
N THR A 39 -7.86 1.95 -16.80
CA THR A 39 -7.62 0.60 -17.30
C THR A 39 -6.48 -0.04 -16.53
N VAL A 40 -6.59 -1.33 -16.24
CA VAL A 40 -5.55 -2.11 -15.56
C VAL A 40 -4.20 -1.96 -16.28
N PHE A 41 -4.22 -2.01 -17.61
CA PHE A 41 -3.01 -1.84 -18.42
C PHE A 41 -2.40 -0.43 -18.31
N GLY A 42 -3.23 0.62 -18.27
CA GLY A 42 -2.76 1.99 -18.06
C GLY A 42 -2.12 2.19 -16.68
N MET A 43 -2.59 1.47 -15.67
CA MET A 43 -1.97 1.45 -14.34
C MET A 43 -0.61 0.76 -14.36
N LEU A 44 -0.50 -0.39 -15.04
CA LEU A 44 0.74 -1.17 -15.12
C LEU A 44 1.82 -0.49 -15.98
N ARG A 45 1.42 0.33 -16.97
CA ARG A 45 2.36 1.06 -17.83
C ARG A 45 2.96 2.30 -17.16
N ALA A 46 2.24 2.90 -16.22
CA ALA A 46 2.67 4.12 -15.55
C ALA A 46 3.92 3.85 -14.68
N TRP A 47 5.09 4.28 -15.15
CA TRP A 47 6.35 4.14 -14.41
C TRP A 47 6.31 4.63 -12.94
N PRO A 48 5.64 5.77 -12.60
CA PRO A 48 5.54 6.22 -11.21
C PRO A 48 4.91 5.19 -10.25
N ASN A 49 4.03 4.32 -10.77
CA ASN A 49 3.42 3.27 -9.96
C ASN A 49 4.43 2.21 -9.52
N TRP A 50 5.39 1.85 -10.39
CA TRP A 50 6.46 0.90 -10.04
C TRP A 50 7.48 1.49 -9.08
N LEU A 51 7.80 2.78 -9.22
CA LEU A 51 8.57 3.50 -8.22
C LEU A 51 7.88 3.47 -6.86
N ASP A 52 6.55 3.54 -6.82
CA ASP A 52 5.78 3.45 -5.58
C ASP A 52 5.88 2.07 -4.92
N VAL A 53 5.85 0.98 -5.70
CA VAL A 53 6.11 -0.39 -5.20
C VAL A 53 7.49 -0.48 -4.58
N ALA A 54 8.52 -0.06 -5.31
CA ALA A 54 9.91 -0.15 -4.87
C ALA A 54 10.15 0.69 -3.60
N ARG A 55 9.63 1.92 -3.59
CA ARG A 55 9.69 2.85 -2.47
C ARG A 55 9.02 2.26 -1.22
N ALA A 56 7.78 1.77 -1.36
CA ALA A 56 7.02 1.20 -0.25
C ALA A 56 7.65 -0.11 0.27
N GLY A 57 8.11 -0.98 -0.63
CA GLY A 57 8.82 -2.21 -0.28
C GLY A 57 10.11 -1.92 0.48
N ALA A 58 10.96 -1.02 -0.03
CA ALA A 58 12.20 -0.61 0.63
C ALA A 58 11.94 0.04 2.00
N GLY A 59 10.97 0.95 2.08
CA GLY A 59 10.58 1.59 3.34
C GLY A 59 10.08 0.58 4.37
N THR A 60 9.28 -0.40 3.94
CA THR A 60 8.80 -1.49 4.81
C THR A 60 9.95 -2.35 5.29
N TYR A 61 10.82 -2.79 4.38
CA TYR A 61 11.97 -3.64 4.69
C TYR A 61 12.87 -2.98 5.73
N LEU A 62 13.19 -1.69 5.54
CA LEU A 62 13.99 -0.93 6.50
C LEU A 62 13.29 -0.86 7.86
N LEU A 63 11.99 -0.54 7.88
CA LEU A 63 11.20 -0.39 9.11
C LEU A 63 11.07 -1.70 9.90
N THR A 64 10.84 -2.82 9.22
CA THR A 64 10.62 -4.13 9.85
C THR A 64 11.91 -4.88 10.17
N GLY A 65 13.00 -4.56 9.47
CA GLY A 65 14.32 -5.12 9.69
C GLY A 65 15.25 -4.16 10.44
N PRO A 66 16.21 -3.52 9.75
CA PRO A 66 17.38 -2.89 10.38
C PRO A 66 17.08 -1.58 11.12
N ALA A 67 15.95 -0.90 10.88
CA ALA A 67 15.66 0.37 11.57
C ALA A 67 15.23 0.17 13.03
N LEU A 68 14.58 -0.95 13.34
CA LEU A 68 14.01 -1.27 14.65
C LEU A 68 14.39 -2.71 15.00
N THR A 69 15.44 -2.87 15.80
CA THR A 69 15.88 -4.17 16.28
C THR A 69 15.33 -4.40 17.70
N VAL A 70 14.85 -5.61 17.94
CA VAL A 70 14.33 -6.02 19.25
C VAL A 70 15.26 -7.06 19.82
N ASP A 71 15.73 -6.81 21.04
CA ASP A 71 16.48 -7.79 21.81
C ASP A 71 15.48 -8.88 22.28
N PRO A 72 15.70 -10.15 21.93
CA PRO A 72 14.83 -11.26 22.34
C PRO A 72 14.67 -11.40 23.87
N GLN A 73 15.62 -10.89 24.65
CA GLN A 73 15.60 -10.98 26.12
C GLN A 73 14.77 -9.85 26.77
N ALA A 74 14.39 -8.81 26.02
CA ALA A 74 13.72 -7.63 26.57
C ALA A 74 12.18 -7.81 26.59
N VAL A 75 11.64 -8.09 27.78
CA VAL A 75 10.20 -8.25 28.00
C VAL A 75 9.42 -7.00 27.54
N GLY A 76 8.42 -7.19 26.68
CA GLY A 76 7.53 -6.12 26.19
C GLY A 76 8.08 -5.28 25.03
N ALA A 77 9.38 -5.35 24.74
CA ALA A 77 10.01 -4.57 23.66
C ALA A 77 9.48 -4.94 22.27
N GLU A 78 9.06 -6.20 22.08
CA GLU A 78 8.46 -6.68 20.83
C GLU A 78 7.13 -6.00 20.53
N PHE A 79 6.26 -5.90 21.54
CA PHE A 79 4.96 -5.26 21.38
C PHE A 79 5.10 -3.76 21.09
N THR A 80 5.99 -3.06 21.80
CA THR A 80 6.27 -1.64 21.52
C THR A 80 6.81 -1.45 20.10
N ALA A 81 7.78 -2.25 19.67
CA ALA A 81 8.32 -2.17 18.31
C ALA A 81 7.22 -2.42 17.27
N LEU A 82 6.31 -3.34 17.54
CA LEU A 82 5.18 -3.63 16.68
C LEU A 82 4.21 -2.45 16.56
N CYS A 83 3.84 -1.83 17.69
CA CYS A 83 2.98 -0.64 17.68
C CYS A 83 3.62 0.50 16.88
N VAL A 84 4.93 0.71 17.02
CA VAL A 84 5.67 1.73 16.25
C VAL A 84 5.64 1.39 14.76
N ARG A 85 5.96 0.15 14.38
CA ARG A 85 5.92 -0.29 12.97
C ARG A 85 4.52 -0.11 12.38
N PHE A 86 3.50 -0.59 13.07
CA PHE A 86 2.10 -0.48 12.62
C PHE A 86 1.67 0.99 12.50
N GLY A 87 1.99 1.83 13.49
CA GLY A 87 1.67 3.25 13.46
C GLY A 87 2.28 3.98 12.26
N VAL A 88 3.55 3.74 11.96
CA VAL A 88 4.22 4.32 10.77
C VAL A 88 3.57 3.84 9.47
N LEU A 89 3.28 2.55 9.35
CA LEU A 89 2.64 1.98 8.15
C LEU A 89 1.23 2.53 7.93
N VAL A 90 0.42 2.62 9.00
CA VAL A 90 -0.93 3.21 8.95
C VAL A 90 -0.85 4.67 8.57
N LEU A 91 0.03 5.45 9.20
CA LEU A 91 0.19 6.87 8.88
C LEU A 91 0.61 7.07 7.42
N GLY A 92 1.61 6.32 6.95
CA GLY A 92 2.03 6.33 5.55
C GLY A 92 0.88 6.00 4.61
N LEU A 93 0.12 4.95 4.90
CA LEU A 93 -1.05 4.55 4.12
C LEU A 93 -2.12 5.64 4.07
N LEU A 94 -2.42 6.28 5.19
CA LEU A 94 -3.38 7.38 5.26
C LEU A 94 -2.92 8.59 4.42
N ILE A 95 -1.63 8.93 4.47
CA ILE A 95 -1.05 10.01 3.64
C ILE A 95 -1.15 9.70 2.15
N GLN A 96 -1.02 8.43 1.76
CA GLN A 96 -1.20 8.02 0.35
C GLN A 96 -2.67 8.02 -0.07
N THR A 97 -3.55 7.59 0.82
CA THR A 97 -4.98 7.39 0.54
C THR A 97 -5.75 8.71 0.56
N VAL A 98 -5.53 9.57 1.56
CA VAL A 98 -6.33 10.77 1.79
C VAL A 98 -5.63 11.99 1.18
N ARG A 99 -6.29 12.64 0.22
CA ARG A 99 -5.84 13.89 -0.39
C ARG A 99 -6.79 15.02 -0.08
N PHE A 100 -6.24 16.08 0.52
CA PHE A 100 -6.92 17.36 0.67
C PHE A 100 -6.57 18.24 -0.52
N LYS A 101 -7.54 18.44 -1.42
CA LYS A 101 -7.49 19.43 -2.51
C LYS A 101 -8.62 20.43 -2.28
N THR A 102 -9.37 20.80 -3.32
CA THR A 102 -10.63 21.54 -3.18
C THR A 102 -11.65 20.73 -2.37
N GLU A 103 -11.63 19.41 -2.51
CA GLU A 103 -12.39 18.45 -1.72
C GLU A 103 -11.50 17.32 -1.22
N VAL A 104 -11.97 16.58 -0.21
CA VAL A 104 -11.32 15.34 0.24
C VAL A 104 -11.53 14.26 -0.82
N VAL A 105 -10.43 13.75 -1.39
CA VAL A 105 -10.41 12.66 -2.37
C VAL A 105 -9.67 11.46 -1.77
N PHE A 106 -10.25 10.27 -1.96
CA PHE A 106 -9.61 9.02 -1.57
C PHE A 106 -8.95 8.36 -2.79
N LEU A 107 -7.63 8.41 -2.85
CA LEU A 107 -6.84 7.65 -3.83
C LEU A 107 -6.73 6.20 -3.38
N SER A 108 -6.75 5.26 -4.32
CA SER A 108 -6.43 3.86 -4.06
C SER A 108 -4.92 3.64 -4.20
N PRO A 109 -4.17 3.44 -3.10
CA PRO A 109 -2.72 3.33 -3.13
C PRO A 109 -2.30 1.88 -3.45
N ILE A 110 -2.80 1.32 -4.55
CA ILE A 110 -2.61 -0.10 -4.91
C ILE A 110 -1.14 -0.48 -4.92
N PHE A 111 -0.30 0.29 -5.61
CA PHE A 111 1.10 -0.04 -5.79
C PHE A 111 1.92 0.11 -4.51
N TYR A 112 1.65 1.15 -3.71
CA TYR A 112 2.15 1.26 -2.34
C TYR A 112 1.80 0.00 -1.52
N LEU A 113 0.54 -0.44 -1.53
CA LEU A 113 0.09 -1.64 -0.82
C LEU A 113 0.73 -2.93 -1.37
N CYS A 114 0.95 -3.04 -2.68
CA CYS A 114 1.73 -4.14 -3.25
C CYS A 114 3.15 -4.16 -2.66
N GLY A 115 3.83 -3.01 -2.58
CA GLY A 115 5.16 -2.92 -1.98
C GLY A 115 5.20 -3.33 -0.50
N LEU A 116 4.22 -2.89 0.31
CA LEU A 116 4.10 -3.34 1.70
C LEU A 116 3.87 -4.86 1.78
N THR A 117 2.99 -5.37 0.93
CA THR A 117 2.54 -6.77 0.92
C THR A 117 3.64 -7.72 0.47
N LEU A 118 4.56 -7.29 -0.40
CA LEU A 118 5.72 -8.09 -0.80
C LEU A 118 6.71 -8.34 0.36
N VAL A 119 6.67 -7.53 1.42
CA VAL A 119 7.67 -7.57 2.49
C VAL A 119 7.08 -8.03 3.82
N LEU A 120 5.95 -7.47 4.26
CA LEU A 120 5.38 -7.73 5.59
C LEU A 120 5.12 -9.21 5.89
N PRO A 121 4.33 -9.96 5.08
CA PRO A 121 4.06 -11.37 5.31
C PRO A 121 5.19 -12.29 4.80
N GLY A 122 6.30 -11.74 4.28
CA GLY A 122 7.32 -12.47 3.55
C GLY A 122 7.08 -12.49 2.03
N TYR A 123 8.16 -12.65 1.27
CA TYR A 123 8.14 -12.49 -0.19
C TYR A 123 7.32 -13.56 -0.92
N GLU A 124 7.23 -14.77 -0.38
CA GLU A 124 6.45 -15.88 -0.97
C GLU A 124 4.95 -15.60 -0.88
N VAL A 125 4.45 -15.39 0.35
CA VAL A 125 3.04 -15.07 0.63
C VAL A 125 2.67 -13.74 -0.04
N GLY A 126 3.54 -12.74 0.09
CA GLY A 126 3.36 -11.42 -0.48
C GLY A 126 3.29 -11.43 -2.00
N GLY A 127 4.23 -12.13 -2.65
CA GLY A 127 4.28 -12.28 -4.10
C GLY A 127 3.05 -13.01 -4.63
N PHE A 128 2.65 -14.11 -3.98
CA PHE A 128 1.42 -14.82 -4.30
C PHE A 128 0.17 -13.92 -4.21
N ALA A 129 0.02 -13.19 -3.10
CA ALA A 129 -1.12 -12.30 -2.89
C ALA A 129 -1.19 -11.18 -3.94
N VAL A 130 -0.06 -10.53 -4.22
CA VAL A 130 0.03 -9.47 -5.24
C VAL A 130 -0.32 -10.01 -6.62
N PHE A 131 0.21 -11.18 -6.98
CA PHE A 131 -0.07 -11.85 -8.25
C PHE A 131 -1.55 -12.16 -8.42
N VAL A 132 -2.19 -12.79 -7.42
CA VAL A 132 -3.64 -13.07 -7.44
C VAL A 132 -4.46 -11.79 -7.53
N GLY A 133 -4.09 -10.75 -6.80
CA GLY A 133 -4.74 -9.44 -6.89
C GLY A 133 -4.76 -8.90 -8.31
N TRP A 134 -3.61 -8.93 -9.00
CA TRP A 134 -3.53 -8.48 -10.39
C TRP A 134 -4.26 -9.38 -11.38
N LEU A 135 -4.28 -10.71 -11.17
CA LEU A 135 -5.06 -11.64 -11.99
C LEU A 135 -6.55 -11.30 -11.96
N PHE A 136 -7.11 -11.04 -10.77
CA PHE A 136 -8.51 -10.66 -10.62
C PHE A 136 -8.82 -9.30 -11.22
N ALA A 137 -7.92 -8.33 -11.03
CA ALA A 137 -8.04 -7.01 -11.63
C ALA A 137 -8.09 -7.09 -13.16
N ALA A 138 -7.14 -7.83 -13.76
CA ALA A 138 -7.04 -8.02 -15.21
C ALA A 138 -8.21 -8.83 -15.77
N GLY A 139 -8.56 -9.96 -15.14
CA GLY A 139 -9.67 -10.82 -15.55
C GLY A 139 -11.03 -10.12 -15.48
N GLY A 140 -11.29 -9.36 -14.41
CA GLY A 140 -12.51 -8.57 -14.26
C GLY A 140 -12.49 -7.23 -15.00
N LYS A 141 -11.38 -6.86 -15.65
CA LYS A 141 -11.15 -5.56 -16.31
C LYS A 141 -11.46 -4.37 -15.40
N ASN A 142 -11.33 -4.55 -14.08
CA ASN A 142 -11.70 -3.56 -13.08
C ASN A 142 -10.64 -3.55 -11.96
N PRO A 143 -9.88 -2.44 -11.81
CA PRO A 143 -8.84 -2.35 -10.81
C PRO A 143 -9.37 -2.41 -9.36
N ALA A 144 -10.66 -2.17 -9.14
CA ALA A 144 -11.27 -2.28 -7.82
C ALA A 144 -11.23 -3.70 -7.24
N TYR A 145 -11.11 -4.74 -8.09
CA TYR A 145 -10.98 -6.13 -7.63
C TYR A 145 -9.59 -6.47 -7.10
N GLN A 146 -8.59 -5.62 -7.35
CA GLN A 146 -7.20 -5.90 -6.98
C GLN A 146 -7.04 -6.04 -5.46
N LEU A 147 -7.47 -5.03 -4.68
CA LEU A 147 -7.24 -5.00 -3.23
C LEU A 147 -8.00 -6.10 -2.48
N PRO A 148 -9.31 -6.34 -2.73
CA PRO A 148 -10.01 -7.42 -2.05
C PRO A 148 -9.42 -8.79 -2.38
N ALA A 149 -9.10 -9.05 -3.66
CA ALA A 149 -8.49 -10.32 -4.06
C ALA A 149 -7.10 -10.51 -3.43
N MET A 150 -6.28 -9.47 -3.40
CA MET A 150 -4.97 -9.49 -2.73
C MET A 150 -5.11 -9.73 -1.22
N GLY A 151 -6.06 -9.09 -0.54
CA GLY A 151 -6.28 -9.27 0.89
C GLY A 151 -6.75 -10.68 1.24
N VAL A 152 -7.68 -11.24 0.47
CA VAL A 152 -8.15 -12.63 0.65
C VAL A 152 -7.04 -13.63 0.34
N ALA A 153 -6.28 -13.42 -0.74
CA ALA A 153 -5.17 -14.28 -1.10
C ALA A 153 -4.03 -14.24 -0.07
N ALA A 154 -3.72 -13.06 0.47
CA ALA A 154 -2.78 -12.92 1.59
C ALA A 154 -3.28 -13.69 2.82
N ALA A 155 -4.53 -13.50 3.22
CA ALA A 155 -5.10 -14.17 4.39
C ALA A 155 -5.11 -15.70 4.23
N ALA A 156 -5.63 -16.22 3.12
CA ALA A 156 -5.71 -17.65 2.86
C ALA A 156 -4.32 -18.26 2.63
N GLY A 157 -3.53 -17.70 1.71
CA GLY A 157 -2.19 -18.21 1.38
C GLY A 157 -1.24 -18.12 2.56
N GLY A 158 -1.26 -17.01 3.30
CA GLY A 158 -0.45 -16.83 4.50
C GLY A 158 -0.82 -17.81 5.62
N TYR A 159 -2.12 -18.06 5.82
CA TYR A 159 -2.59 -19.06 6.78
C TYR A 159 -2.08 -20.46 6.44
N PHE A 160 -2.18 -20.89 5.17
CA PHE A 160 -1.75 -22.22 4.75
C PHE A 160 -0.24 -22.41 4.72
N LEU A 161 0.53 -21.39 4.31
CA LEU A 161 1.97 -21.50 4.15
C LEU A 161 2.74 -21.22 5.45
N SER A 162 2.25 -20.30 6.28
CA SER A 162 3.01 -19.76 7.42
C SER A 162 2.25 -19.75 8.75
N GLY A 163 0.98 -20.21 8.75
CA GLY A 163 0.08 -20.07 9.90
C GLY A 163 -0.35 -18.63 10.16
N LEU A 164 -1.03 -18.41 11.28
CA LEU A 164 -1.38 -17.06 11.74
C LEU A 164 -0.17 -16.41 12.42
N ASN A 165 0.37 -15.37 11.80
CA ASN A 165 1.39 -14.54 12.39
C ASN A 165 1.00 -13.06 12.29
N LEU A 166 1.57 -12.25 13.18
CA LEU A 166 1.20 -10.86 13.33
C LEU A 166 1.57 -9.98 12.12
N PRO A 167 2.74 -10.16 11.46
CA PRO A 167 3.04 -9.45 10.22
C PRO A 167 2.03 -9.69 9.10
N LEU A 168 1.53 -10.94 8.95
CA LEU A 168 0.46 -11.29 8.02
C LEU A 168 -0.84 -10.55 8.36
N MET A 169 -1.25 -10.57 9.64
CA MET A 169 -2.46 -9.86 10.09
C MET A 169 -2.35 -8.35 9.83
N MET A 170 -1.18 -7.75 10.07
CA MET A 170 -0.91 -6.35 9.76
C MET A 170 -1.05 -6.06 8.26
N ALA A 171 -0.47 -6.90 7.40
CA ALA A 171 -0.57 -6.73 5.94
C ALA A 171 -2.03 -6.79 5.48
N VAL A 172 -2.77 -7.81 5.91
CA VAL A 172 -4.20 -7.97 5.58
C VAL A 172 -5.02 -6.77 6.06
N ALA A 173 -4.81 -6.34 7.31
CA ALA A 173 -5.51 -5.18 7.87
C ALA A 173 -5.26 -3.92 7.02
N LEU A 174 -4.00 -3.63 6.68
CA LEU A 174 -3.63 -2.46 5.88
C LEU A 174 -4.24 -2.50 4.47
N ILE A 175 -4.35 -3.67 3.83
CA ILE A 175 -4.98 -3.81 2.51
C ILE A 175 -6.45 -3.37 2.53
N PHE A 176 -7.17 -3.68 3.60
CA PHE A 176 -8.59 -3.36 3.73
C PHE A 176 -8.88 -1.94 4.22
N VAL A 177 -7.88 -1.18 4.69
CA VAL A 177 -8.10 0.19 5.17
C VAL A 177 -8.68 1.12 4.08
N PRO A 178 -8.12 1.24 2.85
CA PRO A 178 -8.68 2.13 1.84
C PRO A 178 -10.13 1.81 1.43
N PRO A 179 -10.52 0.56 1.12
CA PRO A 179 -11.90 0.26 0.76
C PRO A 179 -12.87 0.49 1.92
N VAL A 180 -12.48 0.19 3.17
CA VAL A 180 -13.30 0.49 4.36
C VAL A 180 -13.48 2.00 4.53
N LEU A 181 -12.42 2.80 4.37
CA LEU A 181 -12.52 4.27 4.41
C LEU A 181 -13.44 4.80 3.30
N GLY A 182 -13.30 4.30 2.06
CA GLY A 182 -14.15 4.71 0.95
C GLY A 182 -15.64 4.43 1.23
N GLN A 183 -15.95 3.28 1.81
CA GLN A 183 -17.32 2.94 2.23
C GLN A 183 -17.80 3.80 3.40
N LEU A 184 -16.98 3.98 4.43
CA LEU A 184 -17.31 4.76 5.64
C LEU A 184 -17.64 6.21 5.29
N PHE A 185 -16.87 6.83 4.40
CA PHE A 185 -17.08 8.20 3.96
C PHE A 185 -17.99 8.32 2.73
N ARG A 186 -18.55 7.20 2.21
CA ARG A 186 -19.37 7.14 0.99
C ARG A 186 -18.72 7.82 -0.21
N LYS A 187 -17.39 7.72 -0.34
CA LYS A 187 -16.62 8.30 -1.44
C LYS A 187 -15.94 7.19 -2.26
N PRO A 188 -16.04 7.24 -3.61
CA PRO A 188 -15.40 6.25 -4.45
C PRO A 188 -13.87 6.39 -4.38
N LEU A 189 -13.17 5.26 -4.45
CA LEU A 189 -11.72 5.24 -4.59
C LEU A 189 -11.32 5.62 -6.01
N VAL A 190 -10.33 6.50 -6.12
CA VAL A 190 -9.78 6.98 -7.39
C VAL A 190 -8.44 6.28 -7.66
N PHE A 191 -8.25 5.71 -8.85
CA PHE A 191 -7.00 5.05 -9.21
C PHE A 191 -6.14 5.89 -10.15
N VAL A 192 -4.83 5.69 -10.07
CA VAL A 192 -3.81 6.39 -10.86
C VAL A 192 -3.40 5.54 -12.06
N ALA A 193 -3.70 5.99 -13.27
CA ALA A 193 -3.37 5.31 -14.52
C ALA A 193 -2.86 6.29 -15.59
N GLU A 194 -1.98 5.82 -16.46
CA GLU A 194 -1.60 6.53 -17.67
C GLU A 194 -2.76 6.45 -18.69
N GLN A 195 -3.16 7.60 -19.24
CA GLN A 195 -4.15 7.66 -20.32
C GLN A 195 -3.44 7.86 -21.65
N ARG A 196 -3.82 7.07 -22.67
CA ARG A 196 -3.59 7.49 -24.05
C ARG A 196 -4.59 8.58 -24.38
N GLU A 197 -4.11 9.77 -24.72
CA GLU A 197 -4.89 10.71 -25.51
C GLU A 197 -5.13 10.01 -26.85
N THR A 198 -6.37 9.59 -27.10
CA THR A 198 -6.79 9.24 -28.45
C THR A 198 -6.77 10.54 -29.25
N ALA A 199 -5.73 10.70 -30.07
CA ALA A 199 -5.63 11.71 -31.11
C ALA A 199 -6.68 11.46 -32.20
#